data_AF-A0A6B3HXH5-F1
#
_entry.id   AF-A0A6B3HXH5-F1
#
_cell.length_a   1.000
_cell.length_b   1.000
_cell.length_c   1.000
_cell.angle_alpha   90.00
_cell.angle_beta   90.00
_cell.angle_gamma   90.00
#
_symmetry.space_group_name_H-M   'P 1'
#
loop_
_entity.id
_entity.type
_entity.pdbx_description
1 polymer ?
#
loop_
_entity_poly.entity_id
_entity_poly.type
_entity_poly.pdbx_seq_one_letter_code
_entity_poly.pdbx_strand_id
1 'polypeptide(L)'
;YHIDRTIDVNRANTVVLGLGLATIIPDNGVTAMKVADVDGVKLAGFLIDAGPVNSTTLLEVGPQGASADHSVNPTTVQDVFIRIGGAGPGKATTSLVVNSDDVIIDHTWIWRADHGEGWGWETNRADYGVRVNGDDVLATGL
;
A
#
# COMPACT_ATOMS: atom_id res chain seq x y z
N TYR A 1 -11.33 2.74 9.08
CA TYR A 1 -12.02 3.60 8.11
C TYR A 1 -12.37 2.75 6.91
N HIS A 2 -13.65 2.41 6.75
CA HIS A 2 -14.11 1.75 5.53
C HIS A 2 -14.21 2.78 4.39
N ILE A 3 -13.77 2.39 3.20
CA ILE A 3 -13.88 3.21 1.98
C ILE A 3 -14.46 2.39 0.84
N ASP A 4 -15.36 2.98 0.06
CA ASP A 4 -15.97 2.37 -1.12
C ASP A 4 -15.36 2.88 -2.44
N ARG A 5 -14.38 3.78 -2.33
CA ARG A 5 -13.64 4.40 -3.43
C ARG A 5 -12.20 4.64 -3.02
N THR A 6 -11.29 4.55 -3.99
CA THR A 6 -9.87 4.83 -3.82
C THR A 6 -9.62 6.23 -3.27
N ILE A 7 -8.66 6.34 -2.35
CA ILE A 7 -8.07 7.62 -1.95
C ILE A 7 -6.98 7.98 -2.95
N ASP A 8 -7.19 9.04 -3.74
CA ASP A 8 -6.21 9.52 -4.71
C ASP A 8 -5.36 10.65 -4.11
N VAL A 9 -4.04 10.43 -4.04
CA VAL A 9 -3.05 11.43 -3.63
C VAL A 9 -2.34 11.93 -4.89
N ASN A 10 -2.86 13.02 -5.46
CA ASN A 10 -2.45 13.51 -6.77
C ASN A 10 -1.77 14.89 -6.75
N ARG A 11 -1.44 15.40 -5.56
CA ARG A 11 -0.77 16.69 -5.39
C ARG A 11 0.61 16.48 -4.78
N ALA A 12 1.63 17.01 -5.45
CA ALA A 12 3.01 17.00 -4.96
C ALA A 12 3.09 17.52 -3.51
N ASN A 13 4.01 16.96 -2.74
CA ASN A 13 4.27 17.29 -1.33
C ASN A 13 3.08 17.05 -0.38
N THR A 14 2.07 16.28 -0.78
CA THR A 14 0.98 15.91 0.14
C THR A 14 1.52 15.00 1.24
N VAL A 15 1.15 15.30 2.48
CA VAL A 15 1.42 14.44 3.64
C VAL A 15 0.13 13.73 4.05
N VAL A 16 0.15 12.41 4.08
CA VAL A 16 -0.90 11.57 4.64
C VAL A 16 -0.34 10.91 5.90
N LEU A 17 -0.73 11.43 7.06
CA LEU A 17 -0.24 10.99 8.36
C LEU A 17 -1.36 10.31 9.15
N GLY A 18 -1.18 9.03 9.47
CA GLY A 18 -1.98 8.27 10.42
C GLY A 18 -1.51 8.48 11.85
N LEU A 19 -2.45 8.46 12.81
CA LEU A 19 -2.17 8.54 14.24
C LEU A 19 -2.80 7.34 14.95
N GLY A 20 -2.04 6.69 15.82
CA GLY A 20 -2.53 5.58 16.64
C GLY A 20 -2.95 4.34 15.86
N LEU A 21 -2.14 3.92 14.86
CA LEU A 21 -2.49 2.87 13.89
C LEU A 21 -3.84 3.13 13.21
N ALA A 22 -3.95 4.29 12.57
CA ALA A 22 -5.09 4.60 11.72
C ALA A 22 -5.22 3.52 10.63
N THR A 23 -6.38 2.87 10.55
CA THR A 23 -6.58 1.71 9.66
C THR A 23 -7.57 2.02 8.55
N ILE A 24 -7.19 1.82 7.29
CA ILE A 24 -8.03 1.94 6.09
C ILE A 24 -8.43 0.53 5.64
N ILE A 25 -9.71 0.32 5.37
CA ILE A 25 -10.28 -0.95 4.90
C ILE A 25 -11.00 -0.69 3.57
N PRO A 26 -10.48 -1.16 2.43
CA PRO A 26 -11.17 -1.02 1.15
C PRO A 26 -12.33 -2.01 1.04
N ASP A 27 -13.52 -1.49 0.80
CA ASP A 27 -14.71 -2.26 0.48
C ASP A 27 -14.77 -2.56 -1.02
N ASN A 28 -15.57 -3.56 -1.40
CA ASN A 28 -15.86 -3.88 -2.81
C ASN A 28 -14.64 -4.18 -3.69
N GLY A 29 -13.48 -4.48 -3.09
CA GLY A 29 -12.25 -4.80 -3.81
C GLY A 29 -11.56 -3.59 -4.46
N VAL A 30 -11.86 -2.37 -4.01
CA VAL A 30 -11.16 -1.17 -4.50
C VAL A 30 -9.72 -1.13 -4.00
N THR A 31 -8.85 -0.43 -4.72
CA THR A 31 -7.54 -0.06 -4.17
C THR A 31 -7.73 0.92 -3.02
N ALA A 32 -7.04 0.72 -1.90
CA ALA A 32 -7.20 1.60 -0.74
C ALA A 32 -6.68 3.01 -1.06
N MET A 33 -5.49 3.09 -1.65
CA MET A 33 -4.85 4.36 -1.97
C MET A 33 -3.99 4.27 -3.23
N LYS A 34 -4.04 5.32 -4.04
CA LYS A 34 -3.14 5.54 -5.18
C LYS A 34 -2.41 6.87 -5.03
N VAL A 35 -1.10 6.85 -5.26
CA VAL A 35 -0.28 8.06 -5.40
C VAL A 35 -0.02 8.29 -6.88
N ALA A 36 -0.22 9.52 -7.35
CA ALA A 36 0.14 9.89 -8.72
C ALA A 36 1.67 9.99 -8.90
N ASP A 37 2.13 10.10 -10.13
CA ASP A 37 3.56 10.31 -10.46
C ASP A 37 3.97 11.76 -10.15
N VAL A 38 4.10 12.09 -8.86
CA VAL A 38 4.36 13.45 -8.36
C VAL A 38 5.38 13.45 -7.23
N ASP A 39 6.15 14.52 -7.14
CA ASP A 39 7.21 14.67 -6.13
C ASP A 39 6.69 14.67 -4.69
N GLY A 40 7.50 14.11 -3.80
CA GLY A 40 7.55 14.48 -2.38
C GLY A 40 6.35 14.08 -1.54
N VAL A 41 5.47 13.20 -2.03
CA VAL A 41 4.37 12.66 -1.23
C VAL A 41 4.93 11.88 -0.05
N LYS A 42 4.31 12.03 1.13
CA LYS A 42 4.74 11.35 2.36
C LYS A 42 3.57 10.56 2.91
N LEU A 43 3.65 9.23 2.80
CA LEU A 43 2.71 8.31 3.41
C LEU A 43 3.30 7.82 4.73
N ALA A 44 2.63 8.08 5.86
CA ALA A 44 3.20 7.81 7.17
C ALA A 44 2.18 7.24 8.18
N GLY A 45 2.54 6.14 8.87
CA GLY A 45 1.94 5.75 10.15
C GLY A 45 0.52 5.19 10.08
N PHE A 46 0.16 4.46 9.01
CA PHE A 46 -1.16 3.87 8.85
C PHE A 46 -1.11 2.41 8.41
N LEU A 47 -2.20 1.70 8.69
CA LEU A 47 -2.44 0.32 8.27
C LEU A 47 -3.46 0.32 7.11
N ILE A 48 -3.18 -0.44 6.05
CA ILE A 48 -4.20 -0.89 5.11
C ILE A 48 -4.56 -2.33 5.46
N ASP A 49 -5.80 -2.57 5.84
CA ASP A 49 -6.32 -3.89 6.20
C ASP A 49 -7.28 -4.37 5.13
N ALA A 50 -6.96 -5.48 4.46
CA ALA A 50 -7.68 -5.93 3.29
C ALA A 50 -9.12 -6.33 3.61
N GLY A 51 -10.07 -5.84 2.83
CA GLY A 51 -11.46 -6.28 2.89
C GLY A 51 -11.65 -7.74 2.41
N PRO A 52 -12.82 -8.34 2.66
CA PRO A 52 -13.11 -9.73 2.29
C PRO A 52 -13.24 -9.93 0.77
N VAL A 53 -13.56 -8.87 0.02
CA VAL A 53 -13.57 -8.87 -1.45
C VAL A 53 -12.16 -8.57 -1.95
N ASN A 54 -11.66 -9.40 -2.87
CA ASN A 54 -10.28 -9.28 -3.36
C ASN A 54 -10.03 -7.92 -4.03
N SER A 55 -9.04 -7.19 -3.51
CA SER A 55 -8.49 -6.01 -4.18
C SER A 55 -7.37 -6.41 -5.14
N THR A 56 -7.35 -5.89 -6.36
CA THR A 56 -6.22 -6.17 -7.28
C THR A 56 -4.90 -5.63 -6.72
N THR A 57 -4.94 -4.44 -6.13
CA THR A 57 -3.82 -3.79 -5.44
C THR A 57 -4.35 -3.03 -4.23
N LEU A 58 -3.65 -3.03 -3.09
CA LEU A 58 -4.06 -2.27 -1.90
C LEU A 58 -3.44 -0.87 -1.87
N LEU A 59 -2.14 -0.75 -2.16
CA LEU A 59 -1.42 0.52 -2.31
C LEU A 59 -0.63 0.53 -3.63
N GLU A 60 -0.83 1.58 -4.43
CA GLU A 60 -0.07 1.82 -5.66
C GLU A 60 0.62 3.19 -5.58
N VAL A 61 1.95 3.20 -5.71
CA VAL A 61 2.77 4.43 -5.72
C VAL A 61 3.26 4.67 -7.13
N GLY A 62 2.68 5.68 -7.79
CA GLY A 62 2.85 5.92 -9.23
C GLY A 62 1.93 5.03 -10.06
N PRO A 63 1.34 5.52 -11.16
CA PRO A 63 0.59 4.70 -12.10
C PRO A 63 1.52 3.71 -12.84
N GLN A 64 0.96 2.63 -13.38
CA GLN A 64 1.71 1.74 -14.28
C GLN A 64 2.34 2.53 -15.45
N GLY A 65 3.65 2.35 -15.66
CA GLY A 65 4.40 3.07 -16.70
C GLY A 65 4.86 4.48 -16.29
N ALA A 66 4.78 4.81 -14.99
CA ALA A 66 5.53 5.91 -14.40
C ALA A 66 7.01 5.87 -14.84
N SER A 67 7.57 7.04 -15.10
CA SER A 67 8.96 7.18 -15.62
C SER A 67 9.55 8.57 -15.31
N ALA A 68 8.92 9.33 -14.41
CA ALA A 68 9.48 10.58 -13.94
C ALA A 68 10.56 10.29 -12.87
N ASP A 69 11.72 10.95 -13.01
CA ASP A 69 12.77 10.99 -11.99
C ASP A 69 12.34 11.89 -10.83
N HIS A 70 12.40 11.35 -9.61
CA HIS A 70 12.03 12.01 -8.37
C HIS A 70 13.20 12.10 -7.37
N SER A 71 14.44 11.85 -7.80
CA SER A 71 15.65 11.77 -6.97
C SER A 71 15.89 12.97 -6.06
N VAL A 72 15.43 14.17 -6.44
CA VAL A 72 15.59 15.41 -5.64
C VAL A 72 14.51 15.56 -4.55
N ASN A 73 13.34 14.95 -4.72
CA ASN A 73 12.22 15.03 -3.78
C ASN A 73 11.34 13.78 -3.90
N PRO A 74 11.82 12.61 -3.43
CA PRO A 74 11.14 11.34 -3.64
C PRO A 74 9.86 11.24 -2.82
N THR A 75 8.94 10.40 -3.30
CA THR A 75 7.82 9.94 -2.48
C THR A 75 8.31 8.95 -1.42
N THR A 76 7.82 9.06 -0.19
CA THR A 76 8.16 8.16 0.91
C THR A 76 6.97 7.36 1.42
N VAL A 77 7.23 6.10 1.78
CA VAL A 77 6.31 5.15 2.40
C VAL A 77 6.92 4.72 3.73
N GLN A 78 6.39 5.24 4.84
CA GLN A 78 7.03 5.13 6.16
C GLN A 78 6.07 4.64 7.24
N ASP A 79 6.42 3.60 8.00
CA ASP A 79 5.51 2.97 8.95
C ASP A 79 4.12 2.69 8.34
N VAL A 80 4.10 2.31 7.05
CA VAL A 80 2.89 1.90 6.34
C VAL A 80 2.83 0.39 6.38
N PHE A 81 1.77 -0.13 6.98
CA PHE A 81 1.59 -1.56 7.17
C PHE A 81 0.47 -2.07 6.27
N ILE A 82 0.56 -3.32 5.85
CA ILE A 82 -0.54 -4.00 5.15
C ILE A 82 -0.84 -5.31 5.85
N ARG A 83 -2.12 -5.56 6.14
CA ARG A 83 -2.63 -6.81 6.69
C ARG A 83 -3.61 -7.46 5.72
N ILE A 84 -3.48 -8.78 5.52
CA ILE A 84 -4.41 -9.59 4.74
C ILE A 84 -4.91 -10.77 5.58
N GLY A 85 -6.10 -10.60 6.17
CA GLY A 85 -6.72 -11.55 7.09
C GLY A 85 -6.32 -11.36 8.55
N GLY A 86 -6.68 -12.32 9.42
CA GLY A 86 -6.34 -12.32 10.85
C GLY A 86 -7.39 -11.66 11.76
N ALA A 87 -8.18 -10.73 11.21
CA ALA A 87 -9.35 -10.12 11.85
C ALA A 87 -10.65 -10.44 11.10
N GLY A 88 -10.73 -11.63 10.50
CA GLY A 88 -11.69 -12.00 9.47
C GLY A 88 -11.00 -12.27 8.12
N PRO A 89 -11.73 -12.77 7.11
CA PRO A 89 -11.14 -13.00 5.79
C PRO A 89 -10.80 -11.67 5.10
N GLY A 90 -9.62 -11.60 4.50
CA GLY A 90 -9.18 -10.47 3.68
C GLY A 90 -8.40 -10.98 2.48
N LYS A 91 -8.51 -10.33 1.31
CA LYS A 91 -7.83 -10.77 0.08
C LYS A 91 -7.28 -9.61 -0.74
N ALA A 92 -6.09 -9.82 -1.30
CA ALA A 92 -5.53 -8.93 -2.31
C ALA A 92 -4.64 -9.69 -3.27
N THR A 93 -4.65 -9.35 -4.56
CA THR A 93 -3.74 -9.99 -5.52
C THR A 93 -2.30 -9.52 -5.30
N THR A 94 -2.07 -8.20 -5.24
CA THR A 94 -0.79 -7.59 -4.86
C THR A 94 -1.03 -6.60 -3.72
N SER A 95 -0.18 -6.57 -2.71
CA SER A 95 -0.41 -5.65 -1.58
C SER A 95 0.10 -4.25 -1.89
N LEU A 96 1.39 -4.14 -2.22
CA LEU A 96 2.05 -2.87 -2.57
C LEU A 96 2.66 -2.96 -3.98
N VAL A 97 2.35 -1.99 -4.82
CA VAL A 97 3.01 -1.76 -6.11
C VAL A 97 3.71 -0.42 -6.07
N VAL A 98 5.00 -0.39 -6.40
CA VAL A 98 5.81 0.82 -6.51
C VAL A 98 6.26 0.96 -7.95
N ASN A 99 5.64 1.89 -8.67
CA ASN A 99 5.93 2.20 -10.07
C ASN A 99 6.79 3.46 -10.22
N SER A 100 6.61 4.48 -9.38
CA SER A 100 7.45 5.69 -9.46
C SER A 100 8.89 5.40 -9.08
N ASP A 101 9.81 6.08 -9.77
CA ASP A 101 11.24 6.00 -9.52
C ASP A 101 11.60 6.71 -8.20
N ASP A 102 12.76 6.38 -7.63
CA ASP A 102 13.37 6.98 -6.43
C ASP A 102 12.56 6.86 -5.13
N VAL A 103 11.44 6.13 -5.13
CA VAL A 103 10.60 5.96 -3.93
C VAL A 103 11.43 5.40 -2.78
N ILE A 104 11.23 5.96 -1.59
CA ILE A 104 11.83 5.44 -0.36
C ILE A 104 10.76 4.70 0.44
N ILE A 105 10.98 3.40 0.63
CA ILE A 105 10.21 2.55 1.55
C ILE A 105 11.04 2.41 2.82
N ASP A 106 10.67 3.10 3.88
CA ASP A 106 11.40 3.09 5.15
C ASP A 106 10.51 2.60 6.28
N HIS A 107 10.73 1.35 6.67
CA HIS A 107 9.90 0.56 7.57
C HIS A 107 8.48 0.30 7.03
N THR A 108 8.30 -0.90 6.47
CA THR A 108 6.97 -1.44 6.15
C THR A 108 6.83 -2.85 6.73
N TRP A 109 5.59 -3.32 6.86
CA TRP A 109 5.32 -4.72 7.14
C TRP A 109 4.12 -5.14 6.30
N ILE A 110 4.38 -6.00 5.32
CA ILE A 110 3.39 -6.47 4.35
C ILE A 110 3.05 -7.92 4.69
N TRP A 111 2.00 -8.10 5.48
CA TRP A 111 1.74 -9.35 6.18
C TRP A 111 0.42 -10.00 5.73
N ARG A 112 0.56 -11.12 5.03
CA ARG A 112 -0.54 -12.09 4.88
C ARG A 112 -0.64 -12.88 6.18
N ALA A 113 -1.81 -12.84 6.81
CA ALA A 113 -1.99 -13.42 8.13
C ALA A 113 -1.70 -14.93 8.18
N ASP A 114 -0.86 -15.34 9.12
CA ASP A 114 -0.57 -16.74 9.45
C ASP A 114 -1.36 -17.26 10.67
N HIS A 115 -2.06 -16.38 11.38
CA HIS A 115 -2.88 -16.69 12.55
C HIS A 115 -4.07 -15.72 12.66
N GLY A 116 -4.88 -15.89 13.72
CA GLY A 116 -6.11 -15.12 13.96
C GLY A 116 -7.34 -15.76 13.33
N GLU A 117 -8.37 -14.97 13.03
CA GLU A 117 -9.55 -15.44 12.30
C GLU A 117 -9.43 -15.16 10.80
N GLY A 118 -9.98 -16.04 9.96
CA GLY A 118 -10.03 -15.83 8.51
C GLY A 118 -8.70 -16.02 7.76
N TRP A 119 -7.73 -16.73 8.35
CA TRP A 119 -6.52 -17.16 7.63
C TRP A 119 -6.71 -18.56 7.02
N GLY A 120 -5.97 -18.84 5.96
CA GLY A 120 -5.99 -20.13 5.27
C GLY A 120 -5.53 -19.99 3.82
N TRP A 121 -5.14 -21.09 3.18
CA TRP A 121 -4.57 -21.04 1.82
C TRP A 121 -5.44 -20.25 0.84
N GLU A 122 -6.74 -20.55 0.78
CA GLU A 122 -7.71 -19.82 -0.04
C GLU A 122 -8.45 -18.70 0.72
N THR A 123 -8.54 -18.77 2.05
CA THR A 123 -9.34 -17.84 2.85
C THR A 123 -8.78 -16.42 2.81
N ASN A 124 -7.47 -16.27 2.99
CA ASN A 124 -6.76 -14.99 2.87
C ASN A 124 -5.66 -15.05 1.82
N ARG A 125 -5.97 -15.64 0.66
CA ARG A 125 -5.03 -15.72 -0.46
C ARG A 125 -4.52 -14.31 -0.81
N ALA A 126 -3.20 -14.18 -0.84
CA ALA A 126 -2.50 -12.99 -1.32
C ALA A 126 -1.25 -13.40 -2.08
N ASP A 127 -1.30 -13.28 -3.41
CA ASP A 127 -0.31 -13.89 -4.29
C ASP A 127 1.02 -13.15 -4.29
N TYR A 128 1.00 -11.83 -4.12
CA TYR A 128 2.18 -10.98 -4.15
C TYR A 128 2.17 -9.98 -2.99
N GLY A 129 3.27 -9.91 -2.24
CA GLY A 129 3.47 -8.90 -1.20
C GLY A 129 3.77 -7.54 -1.81
N VAL A 130 5.02 -7.36 -2.24
CA VAL A 130 5.51 -6.11 -2.86
C VAL A 130 5.95 -6.38 -4.30
N ARG A 131 5.63 -5.46 -5.21
CA ARG A 131 6.22 -5.39 -6.54
C ARG A 131 6.83 -4.01 -6.75
N VAL A 132 8.15 -3.98 -6.95
CA VAL A 132 8.89 -2.77 -7.27
C VAL A 132 9.21 -2.81 -8.76
N ASN A 133 8.65 -1.85 -9.49
CA ASN A 133 8.86 -1.66 -10.92
C ASN A 133 9.66 -0.41 -11.23
N GLY A 134 9.61 0.62 -10.36
CA GLY A 134 10.38 1.86 -10.52
C GLY A 134 11.87 1.64 -10.32
N ASP A 135 12.65 2.48 -10.99
CA ASP A 135 14.10 2.52 -10.91
C ASP A 135 14.56 3.25 -9.63
N ASP A 136 15.76 2.92 -9.14
CA ASP A 136 16.41 3.58 -7.99
C ASP A 136 15.61 3.64 -6.67
N VAL A 137 14.65 2.72 -6.49
CA VAL A 137 13.88 2.57 -5.24
C VAL A 137 14.77 2.07 -4.09
N LEU A 138 14.66 2.72 -2.93
CA LEU A 138 15.35 2.34 -1.71
C LEU A 138 14.37 1.72 -0.70
N ALA A 139 14.69 0.53 -0.19
CA ALA A 139 13.95 -0.09 0.90
C ALA A 139 14.84 -0.31 2.14
N THR A 140 14.46 0.26 3.29
CA THR A 140 15.13 0.09 4.59
C THR A 140 14.15 -0.45 5.62
N GLY A 141 14.28 -1.73 5.99
CA GLY A 141 13.33 -2.42 6.88
C GLY A 141 12.07 -2.88 6.15
N LEU A 142 12.21 -3.92 5.32
CA LEU A 142 11.17 -4.53 4.49
C LEU A 142 10.70 -5.87 5.05
#